data_AF-A0A9W4K6D6-F1
#
_entry.id   AF-A0A9W4K6D6-F1
#
_cell.length_a   1.000
_cell.length_b   1.000
_cell.length_c   1.000
_cell.angle_alpha   90.00
_cell.angle_beta   90.00
_cell.angle_gamma   90.00
#
_symmetry.space_group_name_H-M   'P 1'
#
loop_
_entity.id
_entity.type
_entity.pdbx_description
1 polymer ?
#
loop_
_entity_poly.entity_id
_entity_poly.type
_entity_poly.pdbx_seq_one_letter_code
_entity_poly.pdbx_strand_id
1 'polypeptide(L)'
;MSTTIQARTTYRALLRELPRRHLSNPSPLHQHLRAIFRSTPSISSLQSESKSNALPFSIPKTDEERTLRVQEADQLAQYARAQRVYCELLERYNPGMSMDEEEKIRLTARRVGFDLPELHVPEAKE
;
A
#
# COMPACT_ATOMS: atom_id res chain seq x y z
N MET A 1 -14.88 -10.24 -22.09
CA MET A 1 -14.43 -8.87 -21.74
C MET A 1 -13.04 -8.69 -22.32
N SER A 2 -12.76 -7.63 -23.08
CA SER A 2 -11.42 -7.42 -23.65
C SER A 2 -10.40 -7.25 -22.52
N THR A 3 -9.31 -8.01 -22.54
CA THR A 3 -8.21 -7.95 -21.54
C THR A 3 -7.65 -6.53 -21.40
N THR A 4 -7.67 -5.76 -22.49
CA THR A 4 -7.26 -4.34 -22.51
C THR A 4 -8.19 -3.43 -21.73
N ILE A 5 -9.50 -3.69 -21.76
CA ILE A 5 -10.51 -2.92 -21.00
C ILE A 5 -10.33 -3.22 -19.51
N GLN A 6 -10.18 -4.50 -19.17
CA GLN A 6 -9.91 -4.93 -17.79
C GLN A 6 -8.63 -4.27 -17.27
N ALA A 7 -7.51 -4.37 -17.98
CA ALA A 7 -6.25 -3.74 -17.59
C ALA A 7 -6.37 -2.22 -17.35
N ARG A 8 -7.21 -1.51 -18.11
CA ARG A 8 -7.47 -0.08 -17.90
C ARG A 8 -8.32 0.19 -16.67
N THR A 9 -9.30 -0.66 -16.38
CA THR A 9 -10.12 -0.54 -15.16
C THR A 9 -9.31 -0.85 -13.92
N THR A 10 -8.49 -1.90 -13.94
CA THR A 10 -7.62 -2.30 -12.82
C THR A 10 -6.58 -1.21 -12.52
N TYR A 11 -5.92 -0.69 -13.56
CA TYR A 11 -4.98 0.42 -13.46
C TYR A 11 -5.61 1.66 -12.79
N ARG A 12 -6.82 2.04 -13.22
CA ARG A 12 -7.54 3.18 -12.63
C ARG A 12 -7.96 2.91 -11.18
N ALA A 13 -8.29 1.66 -10.83
CA ALA A 13 -8.59 1.29 -9.45
C ALA A 13 -7.34 1.48 -8.56
N LEU A 14 -6.19 0.96 -8.97
CA LEU A 14 -4.92 1.14 -8.26
C LEU A 14 -4.54 2.61 -8.08
N LEU A 15 -4.73 3.44 -9.12
CA LEU A 15 -4.45 4.86 -9.03
C LEU A 15 -5.35 5.63 -8.05
N ARG A 16 -6.55 5.13 -7.75
CA ARG A 16 -7.47 5.77 -6.79
C ARG A 16 -7.07 5.49 -5.34
N GLU A 17 -6.40 4.37 -5.09
CA GLU A 17 -5.90 4.02 -3.75
C GLU A 17 -4.61 4.75 -3.39
N LEU A 18 -3.90 5.31 -4.39
CA LEU A 18 -2.74 6.14 -4.11
C LEU A 18 -3.15 7.44 -3.42
N PRO A 19 -2.36 7.93 -2.44
CA PRO A 19 -2.62 9.21 -1.79
C PRO A 19 -2.77 10.33 -2.82
N ARG A 20 -3.88 11.09 -2.74
CA ARG A 20 -4.11 12.24 -3.61
C ARG A 20 -3.05 13.29 -3.31
N ARG A 21 -2.26 13.64 -4.33
CA ARG A 21 -1.26 14.71 -4.23
C ARG A 21 -1.76 15.94 -4.96
N HIS A 22 -1.49 17.12 -4.42
CA HIS A 22 -1.79 18.42 -5.03
C HIS A 22 -0.66 18.92 -5.96
N LEU A 23 0.26 18.03 -6.34
CA LEU A 23 1.40 18.37 -7.19
C LEU A 23 1.06 18.09 -8.65
N SER A 24 1.45 19.01 -9.53
CA SER A 24 1.24 18.87 -10.99
C SER A 24 2.02 17.71 -11.60
N ASN A 25 3.08 17.24 -10.93
CA ASN A 25 3.94 16.15 -11.42
C ASN A 25 3.51 14.79 -10.84
N PRO A 26 3.34 13.75 -11.67
CA PRO A 26 3.00 12.42 -11.20
C PRO A 26 4.13 11.82 -10.36
N SER A 27 3.77 11.05 -9.32
CA SER A 27 4.77 10.41 -8.45
C SER A 27 5.65 9.40 -9.20
N PRO A 28 6.89 9.14 -8.73
CA PRO A 28 7.74 8.10 -9.31
C PRO A 28 7.03 6.73 -9.38
N LEU A 29 6.24 6.40 -8.35
CA LEU A 29 5.41 5.20 -8.32
C LEU A 29 4.35 5.21 -9.43
N HIS A 30 3.65 6.32 -9.63
CA HIS A 30 2.67 6.46 -10.72
C HIS A 30 3.34 6.24 -12.10
N GLN A 31 4.53 6.82 -12.31
CA GLN A 31 5.30 6.62 -13.53
C GLN A 31 5.71 5.16 -13.72
N HIS A 32 6.13 4.49 -12.64
CA HIS A 32 6.48 3.07 -12.66
C HIS A 32 5.29 2.16 -12.99
N LEU A 33 4.14 2.36 -12.32
CA LEU A 33 2.90 1.63 -12.65
C LEU A 33 2.47 1.90 -14.10
N ARG A 34 2.59 3.15 -14.55
CA ARG A 34 2.28 3.50 -15.94
C ARG A 34 3.20 2.76 -16.92
N ALA A 35 4.49 2.63 -16.61
CA ALA A 35 5.44 1.88 -17.42
C ALA A 35 5.07 0.39 -17.47
N ILE A 36 4.73 -0.22 -16.34
CA ILE A 36 4.31 -1.63 -16.24
C ILE A 36 3.05 -1.90 -17.09
N PHE A 37 2.00 -1.09 -16.93
CA PHE A 37 0.75 -1.31 -17.66
C PHE A 37 0.84 -0.95 -19.16
N ARG A 38 1.85 -0.16 -19.54
CA ARG A 38 2.10 0.23 -20.94
C ARG A 38 3.14 -0.65 -21.62
N SER A 39 3.91 -1.47 -20.91
CA SER A 39 4.90 -2.36 -21.50
C SER A 39 4.20 -3.39 -22.39
N THR A 40 4.17 -3.11 -23.69
CA THR A 40 3.85 -4.09 -24.72
C THR A 40 5.10 -4.93 -24.95
N PRO A 41 5.03 -6.27 -24.98
CA PRO A 41 6.16 -7.07 -25.46
C PRO A 41 6.41 -6.65 -26.90
N SER A 42 7.47 -5.87 -27.10
CA SER A 42 7.91 -5.50 -28.43
C SER A 42 8.40 -6.78 -29.10
N ILE A 43 7.79 -7.16 -30.22
CA ILE A 43 8.25 -8.27 -31.08
C ILE A 43 9.66 -7.96 -31.64
N SER A 44 10.19 -6.76 -31.42
CA SER A 44 11.46 -6.27 -31.98
C SER A 44 12.72 -6.59 -31.16
N SER A 45 12.67 -7.38 -30.08
CA SER A 45 13.87 -7.69 -29.28
C SER A 45 14.53 -9.01 -29.67
N LEU A 46 14.90 -9.14 -30.94
CA LEU A 46 16.11 -9.89 -31.27
C LEU A 46 17.26 -8.90 -30.97
N GLN A 47 18.05 -9.18 -29.94
CA GLN A 47 19.22 -8.40 -29.49
C GLN A 47 18.92 -7.22 -28.55
N SER A 48 18.75 -7.49 -27.26
CA SER A 48 19.42 -6.66 -26.25
C SER A 48 19.55 -7.43 -24.94
N GLU A 49 20.71 -8.07 -24.78
CA GLU A 49 21.17 -8.54 -23.47
C GLU A 49 21.55 -7.33 -22.60
N SER A 50 20.56 -6.73 -21.95
CA SER A 50 20.82 -5.79 -20.86
C SER A 50 20.63 -6.51 -19.54
N LYS A 51 21.76 -6.96 -18.97
CA LYS A 51 21.87 -7.49 -17.60
C LYS A 51 21.56 -6.40 -16.58
N SER A 52 20.28 -6.09 -16.35
CA SER A 52 19.86 -5.34 -15.17
C SER A 52 19.40 -6.31 -14.09
N ASN A 53 20.19 -6.44 -13.01
CA ASN A 53 19.83 -7.11 -11.75
C ASN A 53 18.73 -6.34 -10.98
N ALA A 54 17.65 -5.94 -11.66
CA ALA A 54 16.45 -5.44 -11.02
C ALA A 54 15.51 -6.64 -10.81
N LEU A 55 15.02 -6.82 -9.59
CA LEU A 55 14.15 -7.95 -9.23
C LEU A 55 12.97 -8.10 -10.22
N PRO A 56 12.57 -9.34 -10.56
CA PRO A 56 11.90 -9.67 -11.81
C PRO A 56 10.38 -9.51 -11.68
N PHE A 57 9.85 -8.32 -11.93
CA PHE A 57 8.48 -8.26 -12.44
C PHE A 57 8.53 -8.73 -13.89
N SER A 58 8.53 -10.05 -14.10
CA SER A 58 8.68 -10.65 -15.42
C SER A 58 7.62 -10.07 -16.35
N ILE A 59 8.08 -9.41 -17.41
CA ILE A 59 7.20 -8.88 -18.45
C ILE A 59 6.48 -10.09 -19.05
N PRO A 60 5.13 -10.14 -19.04
CA PRO A 60 4.41 -11.30 -19.54
C PRO A 60 4.70 -11.49 -21.03
N LYS A 61 5.18 -12.67 -21.39
CA LYS A 61 5.52 -13.04 -22.77
C LYS A 61 4.30 -13.62 -23.48
N THR A 62 3.44 -14.31 -22.72
CA THR A 62 2.22 -14.97 -23.21
C THR A 62 0.97 -14.16 -22.82
N ASP A 63 -0.11 -14.28 -23.61
CA ASP A 63 -1.37 -13.60 -23.29
C ASP A 63 -2.02 -14.15 -22.01
N GLU A 64 -1.89 -15.45 -21.74
CA GLU A 64 -2.35 -16.09 -20.50
C GLU A 64 -1.69 -15.45 -19.27
N GLU A 65 -0.36 -15.30 -19.28
CA GLU A 65 0.39 -14.62 -18.21
C GLU A 65 -0.09 -13.19 -18.01
N ARG A 66 -0.44 -12.48 -19.10
CA ARG A 66 -1.00 -11.14 -19.02
C ARG A 66 -2.35 -11.14 -18.30
N THR A 67 -3.22 -12.11 -18.58
CA THR A 67 -4.51 -12.21 -17.88
C THR A 67 -4.33 -12.44 -16.38
N LEU A 68 -3.39 -13.32 -16.00
CA LEU A 68 -3.06 -13.58 -14.60
C LEU A 68 -2.53 -12.32 -13.91
N ARG A 69 -1.64 -11.56 -14.56
CA ARG A 69 -1.14 -10.29 -14.03
C ARG A 69 -2.22 -9.24 -13.83
N VAL A 70 -3.20 -9.18 -14.73
CA VAL A 70 -4.35 -8.28 -14.60
C VAL A 70 -5.20 -8.70 -13.39
N GLN A 71 -5.41 -10.00 -13.18
CA GLN A 71 -6.14 -10.53 -12.02
C GLN A 71 -5.41 -10.27 -10.70
N GLU A 72 -4.10 -10.49 -10.64
CA GLU A 72 -3.26 -10.17 -9.48
C GLU A 72 -3.35 -8.67 -9.12
N ALA A 73 -3.26 -7.80 -10.14
CA ALA A 73 -3.41 -6.37 -9.95
C ALA A 73 -4.80 -5.98 -9.42
N ASP A 74 -5.86 -6.68 -9.85
CA ASP A 74 -7.21 -6.49 -9.32
C ASP A 74 -7.33 -6.92 -7.87
N GLN A 75 -6.74 -8.05 -7.49
CA GLN A 75 -6.69 -8.51 -6.09
C GLN A 75 -5.98 -7.50 -5.21
N LEU A 76 -4.85 -6.95 -5.68
CA LEU A 76 -4.13 -5.90 -4.97
C LEU A 76 -4.98 -4.64 -4.80
N ALA A 77 -5.69 -4.21 -5.85
CA ALA A 77 -6.60 -3.07 -5.77
C ALA A 77 -7.74 -3.30 -4.77
N GLN A 78 -8.26 -4.53 -4.65
CA GLN A 78 -9.25 -4.89 -3.65
C GLN A 78 -8.67 -4.86 -2.24
N TYR A 79 -7.47 -5.41 -2.05
CA TYR A 79 -6.76 -5.40 -0.78
C TYR A 79 -6.49 -3.97 -0.29
N ALA A 80 -6.02 -3.08 -1.16
CA ALA A 80 -5.76 -1.68 -0.81
C ALA A 80 -7.05 -0.95 -0.35
N ARG A 81 -8.19 -1.20 -1.02
CA ARG A 81 -9.50 -0.71 -0.57
C ARG A 81 -9.87 -1.24 0.81
N ALA A 82 -9.71 -2.55 1.01
CA ALA A 82 -10.01 -3.19 2.27
C ALA A 82 -9.13 -2.65 3.41
N GLN A 83 -7.85 -2.37 3.15
CA GLN A 83 -6.93 -1.80 4.11
C GLN A 83 -7.38 -0.42 4.60
N ARG A 84 -7.89 0.43 3.69
CA ARG A 84 -8.45 1.72 4.07
C ARG A 84 -9.65 1.57 5.00
N VAL A 85 -10.60 0.71 4.63
CA VAL A 85 -11.80 0.44 5.45
C VAL A 85 -11.40 -0.15 6.81
N TYR A 86 -10.40 -1.02 6.84
CA TYR A 86 -9.86 -1.58 8.07
C TYR A 86 -9.30 -0.49 8.99
N CYS A 87 -8.49 0.43 8.46
CA CYS A 87 -8.00 1.57 9.23
C CYS A 87 -9.15 2.42 9.79
N GLU A 88 -10.15 2.75 8.97
CA GLU A 88 -11.33 3.52 9.40
C GLU A 88 -12.13 2.79 10.51
N LEU A 89 -12.27 1.46 10.42
CA LEU A 89 -12.92 0.64 11.45
C LEU A 89 -12.12 0.62 12.75
N LEU A 90 -10.80 0.48 12.63
CA LEU A 90 -9.91 0.40 13.77
C LEU A 90 -9.93 1.70 14.57
N GLU A 91 -9.91 2.85 13.90
CA GLU A 91 -10.04 4.17 14.53
C GLU A 91 -11.38 4.33 15.27
N ARG A 92 -12.49 3.80 14.71
CA ARG A 92 -13.82 3.92 15.31
C ARG A 92 -14.03 3.02 16.52
N TYR A 93 -13.61 1.77 16.41
CA TYR A 93 -13.91 0.76 17.42
C TYR A 93 -12.79 0.60 18.46
N ASN A 94 -11.56 1.02 18.13
CA ASN A 94 -10.43 1.00 19.05
C ASN A 94 -9.68 2.35 19.08
N PRO A 95 -10.36 3.45 19.49
CA PRO A 95 -9.74 4.77 19.56
C PRO A 95 -8.62 4.86 20.62
N GLY A 96 -8.55 3.88 21.54
CA GLY A 96 -7.51 3.80 22.56
C GLY A 96 -6.30 2.95 22.15
N MET A 97 -6.19 2.50 20.90
CA MET A 97 -5.06 1.66 20.47
C MET A 97 -3.73 2.42 20.56
N SER A 98 -3.73 3.71 20.22
CA SER A 98 -2.51 4.53 20.21
C SER A 98 -2.12 5.09 21.58
N MET A 99 -2.90 4.83 22.64
CA MET A 99 -2.65 5.32 23.99
C MET A 99 -1.97 4.23 24.81
N ASP A 100 -0.79 4.55 25.35
CA ASP A 100 -0.04 3.64 26.21
C ASP A 100 -0.82 3.35 27.50
N GLU A 101 -0.67 2.14 28.02
CA GLU A 101 -1.42 1.68 29.20
C GLU A 101 -1.27 2.64 30.40
N GLU A 102 -0.06 3.16 30.60
CA GLU A 102 0.23 4.14 31.65
C GLU A 102 -0.60 5.43 31.51
N GLU A 103 -0.72 5.95 30.30
CA GLU A 103 -1.53 7.13 30.00
C GLU A 103 -3.02 6.86 30.23
N LYS A 104 -3.49 5.64 29.89
CA LYS A 104 -4.86 5.21 30.19
C LYS A 104 -5.13 5.23 31.69
N ILE A 105 -4.20 4.69 32.49
CA ILE A 105 -4.32 4.63 33.95
C ILE A 105 -4.32 6.05 34.52
N ARG A 106 -3.40 6.92 34.08
CA ARG A 106 -3.35 8.34 34.48
C ARG A 106 -4.64 9.09 34.18
N LEU A 107 -5.20 8.96 32.97
CA LEU A 107 -6.45 9.63 32.60
C LEU A 107 -7.65 9.09 33.38
N THR A 108 -7.68 7.79 33.66
CA THR A 108 -8.75 7.17 34.45
C THR A 108 -8.66 7.60 35.92
N ALA A 109 -7.47 7.69 36.48
CA ALA A 109 -7.21 8.24 37.81
C ALA A 109 -7.65 9.71 37.92
N ARG A 110 -7.35 10.53 36.91
CA ARG A 110 -7.78 11.94 36.88
C ARG A 110 -9.29 12.12 36.84
N ARG A 111 -10.06 11.15 36.29
CA ARG A 111 -11.53 11.19 36.33
C ARG A 111 -12.09 11.20 37.75
N VAL A 112 -11.35 10.66 38.73
CA VAL A 112 -11.72 10.68 40.15
C VAL A 112 -10.95 11.73 40.96
N GLY A 113 -10.23 12.63 40.29
CA GLY A 113 -9.41 13.65 40.94
C GLY A 113 -8.12 13.10 41.58
N PHE A 114 -7.68 11.90 41.17
CA PHE A 114 -6.45 11.28 41.65
C PHE A 114 -5.34 11.48 40.63
N ASP A 115 -4.24 12.13 41.03
CA ASP A 115 -3.03 12.24 40.21
C ASP A 115 -2.08 11.09 40.53
N LEU A 116 -1.78 10.28 39.51
CA LEU A 116 -0.94 9.10 39.64
C LEU A 116 0.55 9.50 39.73
N PRO A 117 1.31 8.98 40.72
CA PRO A 117 2.75 9.25 40.82
C PRO A 117 3.53 8.69 39.63
N GLU A 118 4.70 9.25 39.36
CA GLU A 118 5.60 8.73 38.33
C GLU A 118 6.07 7.32 38.70
N LEU A 119 5.90 6.38 37.77
CA LEU A 119 6.39 5.03 37.92
C LEU A 119 7.92 5.05 37.84
N HIS A 120 8.56 4.26 38.70
CA HIS A 120 10.01 4.13 38.71
C HIS A 120 10.50 3.60 37.36
N VAL A 121 11.24 4.43 36.62
CA VAL A 121 11.94 4.01 35.41
C VAL A 121 13.22 3.31 35.86
N PRO A 122 13.38 1.99 35.65
CA PRO A 122 14.63 1.33 36.01
C PRO A 122 15.74 1.92 35.14
N GLU A 123 16.78 2.46 35.78
CA GLU A 123 17.98 2.88 35.06
C GLU A 123 18.51 1.69 34.25
N ALA A 124 18.64 1.89 32.94
CA ALA A 124 19.19 0.88 32.04
C ALA A 124 20.60 0.51 32.54
N LYS A 125 20.74 -0.73 33.04
CA LYS A 125 22.04 -1.28 33.39
C LYS A 125 22.91 -1.31 32.13
N GLU A 126 24.05 -0.64 32.20
CA GLU A 126 25.14 -0.67 31.21
C GLU A 126 25.61 -2.09 30.89
#